data_AF-A0A1J5RHY3-F1
#
_entry.id   AF-A0A1J5RHY3-F1
#
_cell.length_a   1.000
_cell.length_b   1.000
_cell.length_c   1.000
_cell.angle_alpha   90.00
_cell.angle_beta   90.00
_cell.angle_gamma   90.00
#
_symmetry.space_group_name_H-M   'P 1'
#
loop_
_entity.id
_entity.type
_entity.pdbx_description
1 polymer ?
#
loop_
_entity_poly.entity_id
_entity_poly.type
_entity_poly.pdbx_seq_one_letter_code
_entity_poly.pdbx_strand_id
1 'polypeptide(L)'
;MHDLIYCIEHAPDGMDAVAEAFRKEIGGKHGAVIQVCLAILRSRFVYDDKTEGLRKDGPVSVAKFELGESDEPEQREARALRQRQASDVIEQLLARIG
;
A
#
# COMPACT_ATOMS: atom_id res chain seq x y z
N MET A 1 3.83 -11.09 12.24
CA MET A 1 2.50 -10.69 11.71
C MET A 1 2.78 -9.92 10.44
N HIS A 2 2.16 -10.29 9.32
CA HIS A 2 2.41 -9.68 8.02
C HIS A 2 1.16 -8.90 7.59
N ASP A 3 1.32 -7.61 7.31
CA ASP A 3 0.27 -6.82 6.70
C ASP A 3 0.26 -6.96 5.17
N LEU A 4 -0.69 -6.29 4.52
CA LEU A 4 -0.85 -6.33 3.08
C LEU A 4 0.38 -5.82 2.32
N ILE A 5 1.01 -4.74 2.79
CA ILE A 5 2.18 -4.15 2.12
C ILE A 5 3.34 -5.14 2.16
N TYR A 6 3.59 -5.74 3.33
CA TYR A 6 4.60 -6.79 3.46
C TYR A 6 4.34 -7.94 2.48
N CYS A 7 3.09 -8.42 2.39
CA CYS A 7 2.73 -9.52 1.48
C CYS A 7 2.94 -9.17 0.01
N ILE A 8 2.75 -7.92 -0.39
CA ILE A 8 3.00 -7.46 -1.76
C ILE A 8 4.51 -7.36 -2.02
N GLU A 9 5.27 -6.78 -1.09
CA GLU A 9 6.72 -6.60 -1.19
C GLU A 9 7.48 -7.93 -1.24
N HIS A 10 6.98 -8.95 -0.53
CA HIS A 10 7.61 -10.27 -0.39
C HIS A 10 6.89 -11.37 -1.18
N ALA A 11 6.03 -11.00 -2.13
CA ALA A 11 5.39 -11.97 -3.00
C ALA A 11 6.48 -12.75 -3.77
N PRO A 12 6.49 -14.10 -3.73
CA PRO A 12 7.57 -14.90 -4.32
C PRO A 12 7.71 -14.70 -5.83
N ASP A 13 6.59 -14.46 -6.51
CA ASP A 13 6.52 -14.22 -7.96
C ASP A 13 6.54 -12.72 -8.31
N GLY A 14 6.78 -11.86 -7.32
CA GLY A 14 6.87 -10.41 -7.49
C GLY A 14 5.53 -9.70 -7.73
N MET A 15 5.61 -8.37 -7.86
CA MET A 15 4.44 -7.49 -7.91
C MET A 15 3.59 -7.68 -9.18
N ASP A 16 4.18 -8.08 -10.31
CA ASP A 16 3.45 -8.28 -11.55
C ASP A 16 2.48 -9.48 -11.44
N ALA A 17 2.91 -10.55 -10.78
CA ALA A 17 2.06 -11.71 -10.49
C ALA A 17 0.93 -11.35 -9.51
N VAL A 18 1.21 -10.51 -8.51
CA VAL A 18 0.18 -9.97 -7.59
C VAL A 18 -0.86 -9.18 -8.38
N ALA A 19 -0.43 -8.28 -9.26
CA ALA A 19 -1.34 -7.50 -10.10
C ALA A 19 -2.18 -8.38 -11.03
N GLU A 20 -1.59 -9.43 -11.61
CA GLU A 20 -2.32 -10.42 -12.41
C GLU A 20 -3.39 -11.17 -11.62
N ALA A 21 -3.06 -11.60 -10.40
CA ALA A 21 -4.01 -12.24 -9.50
C ALA A 21 -5.20 -11.32 -9.20
N PHE A 22 -4.95 -10.02 -8.92
CA PHE A 22 -6.02 -9.04 -8.76
C PHE A 22 -6.87 -8.89 -10.03
N ARG A 23 -6.25 -8.74 -11.21
CA ARG A 23 -7.00 -8.63 -12.48
C ARG A 23 -7.90 -9.83 -12.75
N LYS A 24 -7.42 -11.04 -12.46
CA LYS A 24 -8.21 -12.27 -12.60
C LYS A 24 -9.42 -12.27 -11.66
N GLU A 25 -9.21 -11.96 -10.39
CA GLU A 25 -10.29 -12.00 -9.39
C GLU A 25 -11.30 -10.85 -9.56
N ILE A 26 -10.87 -9.71 -10.12
CA ILE A 26 -11.78 -8.64 -10.56
C ILE A 26 -12.79 -9.15 -11.59
N GLY A 27 -12.40 -10.08 -12.47
CA GLY A 27 -13.31 -10.72 -13.43
C GLY A 27 -14.19 -11.82 -12.83
N GLY A 28 -14.00 -12.15 -11.55
CA GLY A 28 -14.67 -13.26 -10.86
C GLY A 28 -15.93 -12.85 -10.10
N LYS A 29 -16.47 -13.81 -9.32
CA LYS A 29 -17.69 -13.67 -8.51
C LYS A 29 -17.65 -12.48 -7.54
N HIS A 30 -16.46 -12.11 -7.07
CA HIS A 30 -16.26 -11.08 -6.04
C HIS A 30 -15.67 -9.77 -6.60
N GLY A 31 -15.66 -9.60 -7.93
CA GLY A 31 -15.00 -8.47 -8.58
C GLY A 31 -15.43 -7.09 -8.05
N ALA A 32 -16.73 -6.90 -7.80
CA ALA A 32 -17.24 -5.63 -7.25
C ALA A 32 -16.65 -5.31 -5.87
N VAL A 33 -16.53 -6.30 -4.99
CA VAL A 33 -15.95 -6.12 -3.65
C VAL A 33 -14.47 -5.78 -3.76
N ILE A 34 -13.73 -6.47 -4.64
CA ILE A 34 -12.31 -6.20 -4.86
C ILE A 34 -12.09 -4.78 -5.37
N GLN A 35 -12.91 -4.32 -6.31
CA GLN A 35 -12.87 -2.94 -6.81
C GLN A 35 -13.11 -1.91 -5.71
N VAL A 36 -14.06 -2.15 -4.79
CA VAL A 36 -14.27 -1.28 -3.62
C VAL A 36 -13.03 -1.27 -2.71
N CYS A 37 -12.42 -2.43 -2.45
CA CYS A 37 -11.20 -2.50 -1.65
C CYS A 37 -10.03 -1.74 -2.32
N LEU A 38 -9.85 -1.86 -3.63
CA LEU A 38 -8.83 -1.13 -4.38
C LEU A 38 -9.09 0.39 -4.35
N ALA A 39 -10.35 0.83 -4.40
CA ALA A 39 -10.71 2.23 -4.24
C ALA A 39 -10.36 2.77 -2.85
N ILE A 40 -10.53 1.96 -1.79
CA ILE A 40 -10.11 2.31 -0.43
C ILE A 40 -8.59 2.46 -0.35
N LEU A 41 -7.84 1.51 -0.93
CA LEU A 41 -6.38 1.60 -0.99
C LEU A 41 -5.93 2.86 -1.73
N ARG A 42 -6.53 3.16 -2.89
CA ARG A 42 -6.26 4.39 -3.63
C ARG A 42 -6.50 5.64 -2.77
N SER A 43 -7.65 5.71 -2.10
CA SER A 43 -7.99 6.84 -1.23
C SER A 43 -7.02 7.02 -0.07
N ARG A 44 -6.50 5.93 0.51
CA ARG A 44 -5.70 5.95 1.74
C ARG A 44 -4.19 5.95 1.55
N PHE A 45 -3.68 5.61 0.37
CA PHE A 45 -2.24 5.49 0.11
C PHE A 45 -1.75 6.41 -1.00
N VAL A 46 -2.53 6.62 -2.06
CA VAL A 46 -2.06 7.33 -3.25
C VAL A 46 -2.23 8.84 -3.09
N TYR A 47 -1.33 9.64 -3.65
CA TYR A 47 -1.49 11.10 -3.75
C TYR A 47 -2.89 11.51 -4.23
N ASP A 48 -3.44 12.58 -3.64
CA ASP A 48 -4.55 13.35 -4.22
C ASP A 48 -4.19 14.84 -4.23
N ASP A 49 -4.98 15.65 -4.94
CA ASP A 49 -4.75 17.10 -5.11
C ASP A 49 -4.55 17.89 -3.79
N LYS A 50 -4.91 17.30 -2.65
CA LYS A 50 -4.84 17.93 -1.33
C LYS A 50 -3.76 17.30 -0.43
N THR A 51 -3.39 16.05 -0.66
CA THR A 51 -2.62 15.25 0.30
C THR A 51 -1.59 14.38 -0.41
N GLU A 52 -0.31 14.60 -0.06
CA GLU A 52 0.76 13.69 -0.44
C GLU A 52 0.52 12.29 0.10
N GLY A 53 0.72 11.25 -0.72
CA GLY A 53 0.44 9.85 -0.36
C GLY A 53 1.11 9.43 0.95
N LEU A 54 2.38 9.81 1.15
CA LEU A 54 3.13 9.54 2.39
C LEU A 54 2.49 10.10 3.66
N ARG A 55 1.67 11.16 3.56
CA ARG A 55 1.00 11.80 4.71
C ARG A 55 -0.38 11.19 4.98
N LYS A 56 -0.85 10.29 4.12
CA LYS A 56 -2.15 9.65 4.30
C LYS A 56 -2.10 8.58 5.38
N ASP A 57 -3.29 8.25 5.88
CA ASP A 57 -3.49 7.33 6.99
C ASP A 57 -2.87 5.94 6.73
N GLY A 58 -2.91 5.46 5.48
CA GLY A 58 -2.35 4.17 5.10
C GLY A 58 -0.85 4.05 5.36
N PRO A 59 0.00 4.83 4.66
CA PRO A 59 1.44 4.76 4.85
C PRO A 59 1.90 5.13 6.26
N VAL A 60 1.21 6.07 6.93
CA VAL A 60 1.49 6.43 8.32
C VAL A 60 1.24 5.25 9.25
N SER A 61 0.11 4.54 9.08
CA SER A 61 -0.23 3.37 9.89
C SER A 61 0.75 2.22 9.67
N VAL A 62 1.16 1.96 8.43
CA VAL A 62 2.17 0.92 8.11
C VAL A 62 3.50 1.23 8.79
N ALA A 63 4.03 2.44 8.64
CA ALA A 63 5.30 2.81 9.24
C ALA A 63 5.27 2.76 10.77
N LYS A 64 4.17 3.16 11.40
CA LYS A 64 3.99 3.07 12.86
C LYS A 64 3.88 1.62 13.32
N PHE A 65 3.17 0.78 12.58
CA PHE A 65 3.02 -0.64 12.88
C PHE A 65 4.37 -1.37 12.83
N GLU A 66 5.19 -1.09 11.83
CA GLU A 66 6.49 -1.77 11.63
C GLU A 66 7.61 -1.21 12.51
N LEU A 67 7.69 0.12 12.67
CA LEU A 67 8.84 0.78 13.28
C LEU A 67 8.54 1.37 14.67
N GLY A 68 7.29 1.27 15.14
CA GLY A 68 6.84 1.84 16.41
C GLY A 68 6.61 3.35 16.36
N GLU A 69 6.14 3.91 17.48
CA GLU A 69 5.68 5.31 17.56
C GLU A 69 6.63 6.26 18.31
N SER A 70 7.83 5.82 18.69
CA SER A 70 8.76 6.68 19.44
C SER A 70 9.24 7.89 18.62
N ASP A 71 9.39 9.04 19.27
CA ASP A 71 9.76 10.32 18.64
C ASP A 71 11.27 10.55 18.52
N GLU A 72 12.07 9.50 18.77
CA GLU A 72 13.52 9.56 18.54
C GLU A 72 13.83 9.95 17.07
N PRO A 73 14.80 10.86 16.84
CA PRO A 73 15.07 11.40 15.51
C PRO A 73 15.29 10.33 14.43
N GLU A 74 16.10 9.30 14.72
CA GLU A 74 16.40 8.21 13.79
C GLU A 74 15.15 7.40 13.42
N GLN A 75 14.31 7.10 14.42
CA GLN A 75 13.07 6.36 14.22
C GLN A 75 12.05 7.17 13.42
N ARG A 76 11.97 8.49 13.66
CA ARG A 76 11.12 9.40 12.91
C ARG A 76 11.53 9.48 11.43
N GLU A 77 12.84 9.53 11.15
CA GLU A 77 13.37 9.54 9.79
C GLU A 77 13.11 8.21 9.08
N ALA A 78 13.35 7.07 9.76
CA ALA A 78 13.03 5.75 9.24
C ALA A 78 11.53 5.61 8.91
N ARG A 79 10.64 6.14 9.77
CA ARG A 79 9.19 6.17 9.48
C ARG A 79 8.85 7.02 8.27
N ALA A 80 9.44 8.20 8.13
CA ALA A 80 9.18 9.06 6.97
C ALA A 80 9.60 8.39 5.66
N LEU A 81 10.71 7.65 5.66
CA LEU A 81 11.14 6.84 4.51
C LEU A 81 10.14 5.70 4.24
N ARG A 82 9.75 4.95 5.27
CA ARG A 82 8.82 3.83 5.14
C ARG A 82 7.44 4.27 4.64
N GLN A 83 6.95 5.43 5.06
CA GLN A 83 5.72 6.04 4.56
C GLN A 83 5.77 6.27 3.03
N ARG A 84 6.89 6.78 2.52
CA ARG A 84 7.04 6.95 1.06
C ARG A 84 7.01 5.61 0.35
N GLN A 85 7.78 4.64 0.84
CA GLN A 85 7.82 3.29 0.25
C GLN A 85 6.44 2.60 0.24
N ALA A 86 5.69 2.69 1.34
CA ALA A 86 4.35 2.08 1.41
C ALA A 86 3.36 2.76 0.44
N SER A 87 3.45 4.07 0.29
CA SER A 87 2.71 4.82 -0.74
C SER A 87 3.07 4.32 -2.15
N ASP A 88 4.36 4.27 -2.44
CA ASP A 88 4.89 3.87 -3.75
C ASP A 88 4.48 2.44 -4.13
N VAL A 89 4.47 1.50 -3.17
CA VAL A 89 4.03 0.11 -3.40
C VAL A 89 2.58 0.04 -3.87
N ILE A 90 1.68 0.78 -3.22
CA ILE A 90 0.26 0.79 -3.61
C ILE A 90 0.05 1.53 -4.94
N GLU A 91 0.75 2.63 -5.19
CA GLU A 91 0.73 3.32 -6.49
C GLU A 91 1.15 2.38 -7.62
N GLN A 92 2.27 1.68 -7.42
CA GLN A 92 2.81 0.71 -8.37
C GLN A 92 1.90 -0.49 -8.60
N LEU A 93 1.25 -1.00 -7.55
CA LEU A 93 0.28 -2.08 -7.67
C LEU A 93 -0.94 -1.63 -8.48
N LEU A 94 -1.53 -0.48 -8.14
CA LEU A 94 -2.72 0.03 -8.82
C LEU A 94 -2.45 0.33 -10.30
N ALA A 95 -1.29 0.93 -10.62
CA ALA A 95 -0.89 1.20 -12.00
C ALA A 95 -0.74 -0.09 -12.84
N ARG A 96 -0.32 -1.20 -12.22
CA ARG A 96 -0.20 -2.50 -12.89
C ARG A 96 -1.55 -3.19 -13.06
N ILE A 97 -2.48 -3.02 -12.12
CA ILE A 97 -3.82 -3.61 -12.21
C ILE A 97 -4.61 -2.99 -13.38
N GLY A 98 -4.48 -1.68 -13.60
CA GLY A 98 -5.20 -0.94 -14.63
C GLY A 98 -6.17 0.08 -14.05
#